data_AF-A0A067PYS8-F1
#
_entry.id   AF-A0A067PYS8-F1
#
_cell.length_a   1.000
_cell.length_b   1.000
_cell.length_c   1.000
_cell.angle_alpha   90.00
_cell.angle_beta   90.00
_cell.angle_gamma   90.00
#
_symmetry.space_group_name_H-M   'P 1'
#
loop_
_entity.id
_entity.type
_entity.pdbx_description
1 polymer ?
#
loop_
_entity_poly.entity_id
_entity_poly.type
_entity_poly.pdbx_seq_one_letter_code
_entity_poly.pdbx_strand_id
1 'polypeptide(L)'
;MDGVVVGNDDEDPSDSEAADAPLNSAYLSQFKSHLSDFQAHLLGIVKGQPLPPSYFPPTGYWTSAEKDSFFHLLCIHSRFRPDLIAAGLKSKTVADVCAYLELLEVAAAGTADDDEEDDVGQRLTRDTMDATMEMSEDWIDFEETQSQMIINLEPTWDRSTLQTSRSDELKAKQSEVRAKRGKGRTEEGERDRAGEKKRKREWMEWSNERKEKWAGEDAFRVLDVTALKVLGHILRKDEEARYLVEQDEERIEGLSIPQVQDHPGPSTLSQPTRDGNHRPTTPPSPRPSSPHGPHSPTTQTQPQPNPVHPPPPPTPPTSQLSPQHPDVATKNVSTCVANALKPPVDKLIPASSVSKQVDAERVTKVTHHRLRKSINSSFPNLRRLLGKVVMIRMMIRLERERKRGRLKKWH
;
A
#
# COMPACT_ATOMS: atom_id res chain seq x y z
N MET A 1 -3.64 19.92 -72.97
CA MET A 1 -4.55 20.60 -72.03
C MET A 1 -4.71 19.66 -70.86
N ASP A 2 -3.90 19.91 -69.84
CA ASP A 2 -3.79 19.10 -68.63
C ASP A 2 -4.94 19.44 -67.68
N GLY A 3 -5.67 18.41 -67.25
CA GLY A 3 -6.71 18.51 -66.23
C GLY A 3 -6.24 17.80 -64.96
N VAL A 4 -5.76 18.59 -63.98
CA VAL A 4 -5.42 18.11 -62.64
C VAL A 4 -6.71 18.05 -61.81
N VAL A 5 -7.16 16.83 -61.53
CA VAL A 5 -8.27 16.56 -60.60
C VAL A 5 -7.69 16.55 -59.20
N VAL A 6 -7.94 17.62 -58.44
CA VAL A 6 -7.67 17.70 -57.00
C VAL A 6 -8.84 17.03 -56.29
N GLY A 7 -8.63 15.78 -55.85
CA GLY A 7 -9.54 15.09 -54.94
C GLY A 7 -9.34 15.66 -53.53
N ASN A 8 -10.23 16.59 -53.16
CA ASN A 8 -10.50 16.90 -51.77
C ASN A 8 -11.60 15.95 -51.27
N ASP A 9 -11.67 15.81 -49.94
CA ASP A 9 -12.77 15.21 -49.17
C ASP A 9 -12.60 13.73 -48.77
N ASP A 10 -11.42 13.40 -48.22
CA ASP A 10 -11.32 12.45 -47.10
C ASP A 10 -11.59 13.22 -45.79
N GLU A 11 -12.84 13.66 -45.59
CA GLU A 11 -13.30 14.03 -44.25
C GLU A 11 -13.56 12.73 -43.49
N ASP A 12 -12.54 12.27 -42.76
CA ASP A 12 -12.70 11.25 -41.72
C ASP A 12 -13.89 11.66 -40.85
N PRO A 13 -14.95 10.83 -40.75
CA PRO A 13 -16.07 11.10 -39.86
C PRO A 13 -15.51 11.20 -38.45
N SER A 14 -15.41 12.44 -37.97
CA SER A 14 -14.93 12.80 -36.65
C SER A 14 -15.71 12.01 -35.60
N ASP A 15 -15.06 10.98 -35.08
CA ASP A 15 -15.47 10.02 -34.06
C ASP A 15 -15.68 10.66 -32.66
N SER A 16 -16.08 11.94 -32.62
CA SER A 16 -16.08 12.76 -31.42
C SER A 16 -17.39 12.76 -30.64
N GLU A 17 -18.45 12.07 -31.09
CA GLU A 17 -19.72 11.98 -30.35
C GLU A 17 -19.80 10.80 -29.37
N ALA A 18 -18.87 9.83 -29.44
CA ALA A 18 -18.88 8.67 -28.53
C ALA A 18 -18.36 8.98 -27.10
N ALA A 19 -17.80 10.17 -26.86
CA ALA A 19 -17.03 10.46 -25.64
C ALA A 19 -17.85 10.77 -24.37
N ASP A 20 -19.17 10.97 -24.48
CA ASP A 20 -20.00 11.47 -23.35
C ASP A 20 -21.04 10.46 -22.85
N ALA A 21 -20.93 9.17 -23.20
CA ALA A 21 -21.81 8.16 -22.62
C ALA A 21 -21.62 8.11 -21.08
N PRO A 22 -22.70 8.24 -20.27
CA PRO A 22 -22.56 8.22 -18.82
C PRO A 22 -22.16 6.82 -18.33
N LEU A 23 -21.29 6.77 -17.32
CA LEU A 23 -20.86 5.52 -16.67
C LEU A 23 -22.09 4.73 -16.18
N ASN A 24 -22.20 3.48 -16.62
CA ASN A 24 -23.32 2.62 -16.26
C ASN A 24 -23.26 2.28 -14.76
N SER A 25 -24.28 2.69 -14.01
CA SER A 25 -24.33 2.50 -12.56
C SER A 25 -24.35 1.03 -12.13
N ALA A 26 -24.98 0.15 -12.93
CA ALA A 26 -25.03 -1.28 -12.64
C ALA A 26 -23.65 -1.90 -12.82
N TYR A 27 -22.96 -1.59 -13.92
CA TYR A 27 -21.57 -2.02 -14.16
C TYR A 27 -20.65 -1.58 -13.02
N LEU A 28 -20.71 -0.31 -12.62
CA LEU A 28 -19.90 0.19 -11.50
C LEU A 28 -20.19 -0.55 -10.18
N SER A 29 -21.45 -0.89 -9.91
CA SER A 29 -21.82 -1.62 -8.69
C SER A 29 -21.27 -3.05 -8.70
N GLN A 30 -21.33 -3.73 -9.84
CA GLN A 30 -20.78 -5.07 -10.03
C GLN A 30 -19.26 -5.06 -9.93
N PHE A 31 -18.60 -4.10 -10.57
CA PHE A 31 -17.16 -3.90 -10.47
C PHE A 31 -16.70 -3.71 -9.02
N LYS A 32 -17.40 -2.86 -8.25
CA LYS A 32 -17.10 -2.66 -6.81
C LYS A 32 -17.31 -3.93 -5.99
N SER A 33 -18.37 -4.69 -6.26
CA SER A 33 -18.59 -5.98 -5.62
C SER A 33 -17.47 -6.95 -5.96
N HIS A 34 -17.08 -7.04 -7.22
CA HIS A 34 -16.00 -7.91 -7.66
C HIS A 34 -14.67 -7.53 -7.00
N LEU A 35 -14.36 -6.22 -6.90
CA LEU A 35 -13.19 -5.75 -6.17
C LEU A 35 -13.22 -6.13 -4.69
N SER A 36 -14.35 -6.01 -4.00
CA SER A 36 -14.45 -6.43 -2.60
C SER A 36 -14.25 -7.94 -2.45
N ASP A 37 -14.71 -8.71 -3.42
CA ASP A 37 -14.64 -10.17 -3.41
C ASP A 37 -13.21 -10.63 -3.66
N PHE A 38 -12.56 -10.00 -4.64
CA PHE A 38 -11.16 -10.22 -4.92
C PHE A 38 -10.27 -9.82 -3.74
N GLN A 39 -10.53 -8.68 -3.09
CA GLN A 39 -9.81 -8.27 -1.88
C GLN A 39 -10.03 -9.24 -0.72
N ALA A 40 -11.27 -9.70 -0.51
CA ALA A 40 -11.56 -10.73 0.50
C ALA A 40 -10.79 -12.02 0.20
N HIS A 41 -10.77 -12.45 -1.07
CA HIS A 41 -10.02 -13.63 -1.51
C HIS A 41 -8.51 -13.46 -1.31
N LEU A 42 -7.94 -12.29 -1.63
CA LEU A 42 -6.52 -11.96 -1.38
C LEU A 42 -6.16 -11.91 0.10
N LEU A 43 -7.13 -11.70 0.98
CA LEU A 43 -6.96 -11.76 2.43
C LEU A 43 -7.22 -13.18 2.98
N GLY A 44 -7.56 -14.14 2.13
CA GLY A 44 -7.95 -15.49 2.54
C GLY A 44 -9.30 -15.57 3.22
N ILE A 45 -10.13 -14.53 3.11
CA ILE A 45 -11.47 -14.49 3.67
C ILE A 45 -12.41 -15.18 2.68
N VAL A 46 -12.73 -16.43 2.94
CA VAL A 46 -13.70 -17.19 2.14
C VAL A 46 -15.11 -16.70 2.48
N LYS A 47 -15.87 -16.30 1.47
CA LYS A 47 -17.30 -16.00 1.64
C LYS A 47 -18.04 -17.29 1.96
N GLY A 48 -18.52 -17.44 3.19
CA GLY A 48 -19.26 -18.62 3.59
C GLY A 48 -19.31 -18.81 5.10
N GLN A 49 -19.76 -19.99 5.51
CA GLN A 49 -19.61 -20.42 6.90
C GLN A 49 -18.13 -20.68 7.17
N PRO A 50 -17.56 -20.15 8.26
CA PRO A 50 -16.16 -20.42 8.61
C PRO A 50 -15.97 -21.93 8.77
N LEU A 51 -14.85 -22.45 8.28
CA LEU A 51 -14.57 -23.89 8.38
C LEU A 51 -14.63 -24.34 9.84
N PRO A 52 -15.31 -25.43 10.19
CA PRO A 52 -15.40 -25.87 11.57
C PRO A 52 -13.99 -26.15 12.11
N PRO A 53 -13.66 -25.72 13.34
CA PRO A 53 -12.35 -26.02 13.90
C PRO A 53 -12.20 -27.53 14.12
N SER A 54 -10.98 -28.05 14.08
CA SER A 54 -10.72 -29.48 14.24
C SER A 54 -9.44 -29.75 15.00
N TYR A 55 -9.33 -30.96 15.54
CA TYR A 55 -8.16 -31.42 16.26
C TYR A 55 -7.57 -32.64 15.54
N PHE A 56 -6.28 -32.59 15.23
CA PHE A 56 -5.59 -33.68 14.53
C PHE A 56 -4.33 -34.07 15.32
N PRO A 57 -4.25 -35.27 15.90
CA PRO A 57 -3.02 -35.74 16.53
C PRO A 57 -1.96 -36.09 15.47
N PRO A 58 -0.67 -35.77 15.68
CA PRO A 58 -0.09 -35.04 16.80
C PRO A 58 -0.18 -33.50 16.67
N THR A 59 -0.66 -33.00 15.54
CA THR A 59 -0.61 -31.62 15.07
C THR A 59 -1.71 -30.71 15.64
N GLY A 60 -1.92 -30.79 16.95
CA GLY A 60 -2.69 -29.83 17.74
C GLY A 60 -4.09 -29.46 17.22
N TYR A 61 -4.59 -28.33 17.72
CA TYR A 61 -5.90 -27.78 17.38
C TYR A 61 -5.80 -26.76 16.23
N TRP A 62 -6.63 -26.91 15.22
CA TRP A 62 -6.76 -26.00 14.07
C TRP A 62 -8.06 -25.21 14.18
N THR A 63 -7.93 -23.91 14.40
CA THR A 63 -9.05 -22.97 14.40
C THR A 63 -9.57 -22.70 12.98
N SER A 64 -10.81 -22.22 12.85
CA SER A 64 -11.38 -21.82 11.56
C SER A 64 -10.52 -20.82 10.82
N ALA A 65 -10.08 -19.76 11.51
CA ALA A 65 -9.24 -18.71 10.93
C ALA A 65 -7.88 -19.23 10.45
N GLU A 66 -7.28 -20.19 11.17
CA GLU A 66 -6.04 -20.84 10.74
C GLU A 66 -6.24 -21.68 9.48
N LYS A 67 -7.37 -22.38 9.36
CA LYS A 67 -7.70 -23.16 8.16
C LYS A 67 -7.92 -22.25 6.96
N ASP A 68 -8.70 -21.18 7.11
CA ASP A 68 -8.94 -20.20 6.04
C ASP A 68 -7.61 -19.60 5.55
N SER A 69 -6.75 -19.20 6.48
CA SER A 69 -5.40 -18.71 6.17
C SER A 69 -4.54 -19.78 5.51
N PHE A 70 -4.62 -21.04 5.95
CA PHE A 70 -3.86 -22.15 5.37
C PHE A 70 -4.25 -22.40 3.92
N PHE A 71 -5.55 -22.49 3.62
CA PHE A 71 -6.02 -22.70 2.24
C PHE A 71 -5.66 -21.53 1.34
N HIS A 72 -5.74 -20.31 1.84
CA HIS A 72 -5.27 -19.13 1.11
C HIS A 72 -3.77 -19.20 0.81
N LEU A 73 -2.93 -19.51 1.80
CA LEU A 73 -1.49 -19.66 1.62
C LEU A 73 -1.15 -20.84 0.70
N LEU A 74 -1.96 -21.90 0.71
CA LEU A 74 -1.82 -23.04 -0.19
C LEU A 74 -2.03 -22.64 -1.66
N CYS A 75 -3.00 -21.76 -1.94
CA CYS A 75 -3.22 -21.20 -3.28
C CYS A 75 -2.02 -20.36 -3.75
N ILE A 76 -1.37 -19.62 -2.85
CA ILE A 76 -0.22 -18.74 -3.19
C ILE A 76 1.08 -19.52 -3.35
N HIS A 77 1.40 -20.37 -2.37
CA HIS A 77 2.72 -21.01 -2.26
C HIS A 77 2.77 -22.43 -2.82
N SER A 78 1.63 -23.01 -3.21
CA SER A 78 1.50 -24.41 -3.60
C SER A 78 1.83 -25.38 -2.45
N ARG A 79 1.46 -26.65 -2.62
CA ARG A 79 1.72 -27.71 -1.63
C ARG A 79 3.20 -28.00 -1.39
N PHE A 80 4.08 -27.56 -2.29
CA PHE A 80 5.52 -27.85 -2.25
C PHE A 80 6.34 -26.91 -1.35
N ARG A 81 5.72 -25.90 -0.74
CA ARG A 81 6.40 -24.90 0.10
C ARG A 81 5.78 -24.80 1.51
N PRO A 82 5.77 -25.91 2.29
CA PRO A 82 5.21 -25.89 3.64
C PRO A 82 5.98 -24.96 4.59
N ASP A 83 7.24 -24.63 4.27
CA ASP A 83 8.06 -23.64 4.95
C ASP A 83 7.42 -22.24 4.91
N LEU A 84 7.00 -21.80 3.73
CA LEU A 84 6.38 -20.48 3.53
C LEU A 84 4.96 -20.43 4.12
N ILE A 85 4.22 -21.53 4.01
CA ILE A 85 2.87 -21.65 4.58
C ILE A 85 2.94 -21.54 6.11
N ALA A 86 3.85 -22.27 6.76
CA ALA A 86 4.05 -22.19 8.20
C ALA A 86 4.47 -20.77 8.64
N ALA A 87 5.39 -20.13 7.90
CA ALA A 87 5.79 -18.76 8.16
C ALA A 87 4.63 -17.76 8.03
N GLY A 88 3.71 -17.98 7.09
CA GLY A 88 2.49 -17.20 6.92
C GLY A 88 1.48 -17.38 8.04
N LEU A 89 1.28 -18.62 8.51
CA LEU A 89 0.35 -18.96 9.60
C LEU A 89 0.82 -18.45 10.97
N LYS A 90 2.13 -18.47 11.23
CA LYS A 90 2.81 -18.08 12.49
C LYS A 90 2.48 -18.95 13.72
N SER A 91 1.31 -19.58 13.78
CA SER A 91 0.85 -20.41 14.91
C SER A 91 1.13 -21.90 14.74
N LYS A 92 1.46 -22.35 13.52
CA LYS A 92 1.69 -23.75 13.17
C LYS A 92 3.13 -23.94 12.70
N THR A 93 3.74 -25.04 13.09
CA THR A 93 5.09 -25.40 12.65
C THR A 93 5.07 -26.00 11.25
N VAL A 94 6.24 -26.11 10.61
CA VAL A 94 6.37 -26.79 9.30
C VAL A 94 5.90 -28.25 9.40
N ALA A 95 6.21 -28.93 10.51
CA ALA A 95 5.75 -30.29 10.75
C ALA A 95 4.22 -30.38 10.85
N ASP A 96 3.58 -29.41 11.52
CA ASP A 96 2.11 -29.37 11.62
C ASP A 96 1.45 -29.20 10.25
N VAL A 97 2.01 -28.31 9.43
CA VAL A 97 1.57 -28.03 8.06
C VAL A 97 1.73 -29.27 7.17
N CYS A 98 2.88 -29.96 7.24
CA CYS A 98 3.10 -31.19 6.47
C CYS A 98 2.10 -32.28 6.85
N ALA A 99 1.87 -32.54 8.15
CA ALA A 99 0.92 -33.57 8.53
C ALA A 99 -0.53 -33.18 8.16
N TYR A 100 -0.86 -31.89 8.18
CA TYR A 100 -2.17 -31.44 7.71
C TYR A 100 -2.33 -31.62 6.20
N LEU A 101 -1.28 -31.40 5.41
CA LEU A 101 -1.28 -31.71 3.97
C LEU A 101 -1.44 -33.21 3.70
N GLU A 102 -0.71 -34.06 4.42
CA GLU A 102 -0.86 -35.52 4.32
C GLU A 102 -2.30 -35.96 4.64
N LEU A 103 -2.90 -35.38 5.68
CA LEU A 103 -4.29 -35.65 6.04
C LEU A 103 -5.27 -35.24 4.93
N LEU A 104 -5.04 -34.10 4.28
CA LEU A 104 -5.86 -33.65 3.15
C LEU A 104 -5.69 -34.56 1.93
N GLU A 105 -4.49 -35.07 1.68
CA GLU A 105 -4.25 -36.04 0.60
C GLU A 105 -4.95 -37.37 0.88
N VAL A 106 -4.92 -37.86 2.13
CA VAL A 106 -5.67 -39.06 2.54
C VAL A 106 -7.18 -38.86 2.41
N ALA A 107 -7.70 -37.72 2.90
CA ALA A 107 -9.12 -37.39 2.78
C ALA A 107 -9.56 -37.28 1.32
N ALA A 108 -8.77 -36.63 0.47
CA ALA A 108 -9.06 -36.48 -0.96
C ALA A 108 -8.97 -37.81 -1.74
N ALA A 109 -8.17 -38.77 -1.27
CA ALA A 109 -8.14 -40.12 -1.83
C ALA A 109 -9.37 -40.94 -1.41
N GLY A 110 -9.81 -40.82 -0.15
CA GLY A 110 -10.98 -41.55 0.36
C GLY A 110 -12.31 -41.14 -0.27
N THR A 111 -12.48 -39.86 -0.61
CA THR A 111 -13.70 -39.38 -1.31
C THR A 111 -13.83 -39.89 -2.74
N ALA A 112 -12.81 -40.53 -3.31
CA ALA A 112 -12.88 -41.02 -4.69
C ALA A 112 -13.61 -42.37 -4.82
N ASP A 113 -13.71 -43.14 -3.74
CA ASP A 113 -14.17 -44.54 -3.78
C ASP A 113 -15.62 -44.73 -3.26
N ASP A 114 -16.18 -43.76 -2.52
CA ASP A 114 -17.46 -43.90 -1.80
C ASP A 114 -18.67 -43.21 -2.48
N ASP A 115 -18.48 -42.42 -3.54
CA ASP A 115 -19.52 -41.54 -4.12
C ASP A 115 -20.13 -42.06 -5.45
N GLU A 116 -20.56 -43.33 -5.51
CA GLU A 116 -21.42 -43.80 -6.62
C GLU A 116 -22.92 -43.46 -6.39
N GLU A 117 -23.34 -43.10 -5.16
CA GLU A 117 -24.78 -42.90 -4.85
C GLU A 117 -25.18 -41.48 -4.41
N ASP A 118 -24.25 -40.60 -3.99
CA ASP A 118 -24.57 -39.23 -3.56
C ASP A 118 -23.76 -38.18 -4.35
N ASP A 119 -24.46 -37.37 -5.16
CA ASP A 119 -23.99 -36.33 -6.12
C ASP A 119 -23.18 -35.14 -5.50
N VAL A 120 -22.68 -35.27 -4.27
CA VAL A 120 -22.13 -34.13 -3.51
C VAL A 120 -20.60 -34.03 -3.58
N GLY A 121 -19.91 -35.06 -4.08
CA GLY A 121 -18.46 -35.18 -4.01
C GLY A 121 -17.71 -35.36 -5.33
N GLN A 122 -18.37 -35.23 -6.50
CA GLN A 122 -17.68 -35.43 -7.78
C GLN A 122 -16.47 -34.51 -7.90
N ARG A 123 -15.28 -35.13 -7.96
CA ARG A 123 -14.02 -34.45 -8.22
C ARG A 123 -14.18 -33.67 -9.52
N LEU A 124 -14.26 -32.35 -9.42
CA LEU A 124 -14.33 -31.44 -10.57
C LEU A 124 -13.15 -31.76 -11.49
N THR A 125 -13.41 -32.51 -12.56
CA THR A 125 -12.42 -32.75 -13.59
C THR A 125 -12.29 -31.47 -14.40
N ARG A 126 -11.15 -31.29 -15.06
CA ARG A 126 -10.97 -30.14 -15.94
C ARG A 126 -12.03 -30.10 -17.05
N ASP A 127 -12.57 -31.26 -17.41
CA ASP A 127 -13.59 -31.42 -18.44
C ASP A 127 -15.00 -31.03 -17.97
N THR A 128 -15.27 -30.99 -16.65
CA THR A 128 -16.54 -30.49 -16.10
C THR A 128 -16.52 -29.00 -15.81
N MET A 129 -15.34 -28.36 -15.88
CA MET A 129 -15.26 -26.91 -15.83
C MET A 129 -15.72 -26.35 -17.17
N ASP A 130 -16.73 -25.48 -17.15
CA ASP A 130 -17.20 -24.79 -18.35
C ASP A 130 -16.02 -24.14 -19.08
N ALA A 131 -15.82 -24.53 -20.33
CA ALA A 131 -14.81 -23.93 -21.19
C ALA A 131 -15.08 -22.42 -21.25
N THR A 132 -14.04 -21.61 -21.05
CA THR A 132 -14.15 -20.15 -21.14
C THR A 132 -14.73 -19.79 -22.51
N MET A 133 -15.92 -19.21 -22.53
CA MET A 133 -16.57 -18.78 -23.76
C MET A 133 -15.92 -17.49 -24.26
N GLU A 134 -15.72 -17.41 -25.58
CA GLU A 134 -15.37 -16.16 -26.25
C GLU A 134 -16.53 -15.16 -26.10
N MET A 135 -16.20 -13.94 -25.69
CA MET A 135 -17.17 -12.84 -25.58
C MET A 135 -17.33 -12.18 -26.96
N SER A 136 -18.53 -11.70 -27.28
CA SER A 136 -18.76 -10.93 -28.51
C SER A 136 -17.96 -9.63 -28.51
N GLU A 137 -17.49 -9.19 -29.67
CA GLU A 137 -16.75 -7.92 -29.84
C GLU A 137 -17.50 -6.72 -29.23
N ASP A 138 -18.82 -6.63 -29.45
CA ASP A 138 -19.68 -5.58 -28.86
C ASP A 138 -19.58 -5.50 -27.32
N TRP A 139 -19.38 -6.64 -26.66
CA TRP A 139 -19.25 -6.71 -25.21
C TRP A 139 -17.86 -6.26 -24.76
N ILE A 140 -16.83 -6.61 -25.53
CA ILE A 140 -15.45 -6.17 -25.31
C ILE A 140 -15.37 -4.64 -25.44
N ASP A 141 -15.92 -4.07 -26.52
CA ASP A 141 -15.97 -2.61 -26.74
C ASP A 141 -16.71 -1.89 -25.61
N PHE A 142 -17.83 -2.47 -25.14
CA PHE A 142 -18.55 -1.95 -23.99
C PHE A 142 -17.70 -1.96 -22.72
N GLU A 143 -17.02 -3.07 -22.41
CA GLU A 143 -16.15 -3.19 -21.24
C GLU A 143 -14.95 -2.23 -21.32
N GLU A 144 -14.32 -2.11 -22.48
CA GLU A 144 -13.20 -1.19 -22.70
C GLU A 144 -13.64 0.26 -22.51
N THR A 145 -14.81 0.63 -23.03
CA THR A 145 -15.41 1.96 -22.82
C THR A 145 -15.68 2.24 -21.33
N GLN A 146 -16.33 1.31 -20.61
CA GLN A 146 -16.62 1.50 -19.19
C GLN A 146 -15.35 1.52 -18.32
N SER A 147 -14.38 0.66 -18.61
CA SER A 147 -13.12 0.60 -17.89
C SER A 147 -12.29 1.87 -18.09
N GLN A 148 -12.23 2.40 -19.32
CA GLN A 148 -11.56 3.67 -19.61
C GLN A 148 -12.19 4.84 -18.83
N MET A 149 -13.51 4.86 -18.69
CA MET A 149 -14.20 5.84 -17.83
C MET A 149 -13.83 5.69 -16.36
N ILE A 150 -13.76 4.45 -15.84
CA ILE A 150 -13.34 4.19 -14.46
C ILE A 150 -11.90 4.66 -14.23
N ILE A 151 -10.96 4.35 -15.13
CA ILE A 151 -9.56 4.78 -15.07
C ILE A 151 -9.46 6.31 -15.00
N ASN A 152 -10.28 7.02 -15.78
CA ASN A 152 -10.29 8.48 -15.78
C ASN A 152 -10.90 9.08 -14.50
N LEU A 153 -11.88 8.40 -13.89
CA LEU A 153 -12.57 8.84 -12.68
C LEU A 153 -11.84 8.46 -11.39
N GLU A 154 -11.09 7.35 -11.37
CA GLU A 154 -10.42 6.81 -10.20
C GLU A 154 -9.55 7.86 -9.45
N PRO A 155 -8.70 8.68 -10.12
CA PRO A 155 -7.93 9.72 -9.44
C PRO A 155 -8.81 10.74 -8.69
N THR A 156 -10.01 11.02 -9.21
CA THR A 156 -10.95 11.95 -8.57
C THR A 156 -11.62 11.31 -7.34
N TRP A 157 -11.95 10.02 -7.41
CA TRP A 157 -12.49 9.26 -6.28
C TRP A 157 -11.47 9.11 -5.16
N ASP A 158 -10.21 8.82 -5.49
CA ASP A 158 -9.12 8.76 -4.52
C ASP A 158 -8.94 10.08 -3.79
N ARG A 159 -8.92 11.18 -4.55
CA ARG A 159 -8.81 12.53 -3.99
C ARG A 159 -9.98 12.86 -3.08
N SER A 160 -11.20 12.51 -3.48
CA SER A 160 -12.42 12.73 -2.70
C SER A 160 -12.41 11.93 -1.39
N THR A 161 -12.02 10.64 -1.47
CA THR A 161 -11.89 9.76 -0.30
C THR A 161 -10.86 10.30 0.68
N LEU A 162 -9.70 10.74 0.18
CA LEU A 162 -8.66 11.36 0.98
C LEU A 162 -9.15 12.66 1.64
N GLN A 163 -9.83 13.54 0.89
CA GLN A 163 -10.39 14.78 1.43
C GLN A 163 -11.43 14.53 2.52
N THR A 164 -12.29 13.51 2.33
CA THR A 164 -13.28 13.11 3.32
C THR A 164 -12.62 12.63 4.59
N SER A 165 -11.64 11.72 4.48
CA SER A 165 -10.84 11.24 5.61
C SER A 165 -10.17 12.38 6.38
N ARG A 166 -9.56 13.34 5.67
CA ARG A 166 -8.95 14.54 6.27
C ARG A 166 -9.97 15.43 6.97
N SER A 167 -11.11 15.67 6.34
CA SER A 167 -12.22 16.42 6.93
C SER A 167 -12.70 15.75 8.23
N ASP A 168 -12.82 14.44 8.23
CA ASP A 168 -13.30 13.69 9.39
C ASP A 168 -12.26 13.67 10.51
N GLU A 169 -10.96 13.62 10.19
CA GLU A 169 -9.88 13.83 11.15
C GLU A 169 -9.96 15.22 11.81
N LEU A 170 -10.19 16.28 11.00
CA LEU A 170 -10.42 17.63 11.53
C LEU A 170 -11.65 17.68 12.44
N LYS A 171 -12.79 17.11 12.02
CA LYS A 171 -14.01 17.09 12.82
C LYS A 171 -13.82 16.34 14.14
N ALA A 172 -13.16 15.18 14.11
CA ALA A 172 -12.87 14.38 15.29
C ALA A 172 -12.05 15.20 16.29
N LYS A 173 -10.93 15.80 15.85
CA LYS A 173 -10.10 16.63 16.73
C LYS A 173 -10.80 17.91 17.19
N GLN A 174 -11.63 18.51 16.34
CA GLN A 174 -12.44 19.67 16.73
C GLN A 174 -13.43 19.30 17.84
N SER A 175 -14.02 18.11 17.78
CA SER A 175 -14.92 17.60 18.82
C SER A 175 -14.20 17.31 20.14
N GLU A 176 -12.95 16.84 20.08
CA GLU A 176 -12.09 16.59 21.24
C GLU A 176 -11.69 17.89 21.95
N VAL A 177 -11.30 18.90 21.18
CA VAL A 177 -10.87 20.20 21.71
C VAL A 177 -12.05 21.02 22.24
N ARG A 178 -13.26 20.85 21.70
CA ARG A 178 -14.45 21.52 22.22
C ARG A 178 -14.73 21.07 23.66
N ALA A 179 -15.09 22.03 24.52
CA ALA A 179 -15.54 21.71 25.87
C ALA A 179 -16.76 20.78 25.81
N LYS A 180 -16.73 19.69 26.57
CA LYS A 180 -17.91 18.81 26.74
C LYS A 180 -19.09 19.66 27.19
N ARG A 181 -20.30 19.35 26.70
CA ARG A 181 -21.54 20.04 27.07
C ARG A 181 -21.62 20.19 28.59
N GLY A 182 -21.75 21.41 29.09
CA GLY A 182 -21.78 21.73 30.53
C GLY A 182 -20.44 22.16 31.14
N LYS A 183 -19.28 21.89 30.52
CA LYS A 183 -17.95 22.30 31.02
C LYS A 183 -17.46 23.65 30.47
N GLY A 184 -18.31 24.39 29.76
CA GLY A 184 -17.96 25.68 29.15
C GLY A 184 -18.16 26.90 30.05
N ARG A 185 -18.67 26.69 31.28
CA ARG A 185 -18.86 27.73 32.29
C ARG A 185 -17.92 27.48 33.46
N THR A 186 -17.41 28.54 34.05
CA THR A 186 -16.69 28.49 35.33
C THR A 186 -17.64 28.06 36.45
N GLU A 187 -17.11 27.73 37.63
CA GLU A 187 -17.93 27.39 38.81
C GLU A 187 -18.91 28.51 39.19
N GLU A 188 -18.54 29.76 38.87
CA GLU A 188 -19.37 30.97 39.05
C GLU A 188 -20.44 31.15 37.96
N GLY A 189 -20.55 30.23 37.01
CA GLY A 189 -21.51 30.31 35.90
C GLY A 189 -21.11 31.28 34.79
N GLU A 190 -19.98 31.97 34.91
CA GLU A 190 -19.45 32.86 33.89
C GLU A 190 -18.88 32.09 32.68
N ARG A 191 -18.84 32.75 31.51
CA ARG A 191 -18.31 32.16 30.28
C ARG A 191 -16.78 32.10 30.34
N ASP A 192 -16.21 30.91 30.19
CA ASP A 192 -14.75 30.67 30.19
C ASP A 192 -14.07 31.22 28.91
N ARG A 193 -13.86 32.54 28.86
CA ARG A 193 -13.20 33.23 27.73
C ARG A 193 -11.73 32.82 27.60
N ALA A 194 -11.04 32.59 28.72
CA ALA A 194 -9.61 32.26 28.74
C ALA A 194 -9.37 30.85 28.18
N GLY A 195 -10.13 29.85 28.63
CA GLY A 195 -10.07 28.50 28.11
C GLY A 195 -10.59 28.39 26.68
N GLU A 196 -11.60 29.18 26.27
CA GLU A 196 -12.02 29.26 24.86
C GLU A 196 -10.88 29.74 23.95
N LYS A 197 -10.16 30.78 24.37
CA LYS A 197 -8.97 31.28 23.66
C LYS A 197 -7.84 30.25 23.61
N LYS A 198 -7.60 29.51 24.70
CA LYS A 198 -6.60 28.45 24.77
C LYS A 198 -6.93 27.29 23.83
N ARG A 199 -8.15 26.75 23.92
CA ARG A 199 -8.68 25.68 23.03
C ARG A 199 -8.60 26.08 21.56
N LYS A 200 -8.95 27.33 21.23
CA LYS A 200 -8.85 27.85 19.86
C LYS A 200 -7.40 27.91 19.37
N ARG A 201 -6.44 28.30 20.22
CA ARG A 201 -5.02 28.30 19.87
C ARG A 201 -4.50 26.89 19.63
N GLU A 202 -4.79 25.96 20.54
CA GLU A 202 -4.41 24.55 20.43
C GLU A 202 -4.97 23.93 19.15
N TRP A 203 -6.25 24.17 18.85
CA TRP A 203 -6.87 23.74 17.59
C TRP A 203 -6.16 24.29 16.35
N MET A 204 -5.85 25.60 16.34
CA MET A 204 -5.19 26.25 15.21
C MET A 204 -3.77 25.73 14.99
N GLU A 205 -3.00 25.56 16.06
CA GLU A 205 -1.64 25.00 16.02
C GLU A 205 -1.65 23.58 15.46
N TRP A 206 -2.49 22.70 16.03
CA TRP A 206 -2.64 21.33 15.55
C TRP A 206 -3.11 21.28 14.09
N SER A 207 -4.11 22.10 13.71
CA SER A 207 -4.62 22.10 12.34
C SER A 207 -3.56 22.57 11.33
N ASN A 208 -2.71 23.53 11.70
CA ASN A 208 -1.62 24.00 10.85
C ASN A 208 -0.54 22.93 10.68
N GLU A 209 -0.08 22.33 11.78
CA GLU A 209 0.89 21.22 11.73
C GLU A 209 0.36 20.08 10.87
N ARG A 210 -0.92 19.73 11.02
CA ARG A 210 -1.52 18.62 10.29
C ARG A 210 -1.65 18.92 8.79
N LYS A 211 -2.02 20.14 8.42
CA LYS A 211 -2.02 20.60 7.02
C LYS A 211 -0.63 20.58 6.39
N GLU A 212 0.41 20.90 7.16
CA GLU A 212 1.79 20.80 6.66
C GLU A 212 2.19 19.35 6.38
N LYS A 213 1.85 18.42 7.28
CA LYS A 213 2.06 16.98 7.05
C LYS A 213 1.31 16.49 5.80
N TRP A 214 0.03 16.83 5.66
CA TRP A 214 -0.76 16.48 4.48
C TRP A 214 -0.22 17.08 3.19
N ALA A 215 0.29 18.31 3.22
CA ALA A 215 0.96 18.90 2.06
C ALA A 215 2.23 18.13 1.66
N GLY A 216 2.96 17.59 2.64
CA GLY A 216 4.08 16.68 2.40
C GLY A 216 3.63 15.37 1.77
N GLU A 217 2.62 14.70 2.34
CA GLU A 217 2.02 13.48 1.80
C GLU A 217 1.50 13.67 0.37
N ASP A 218 0.84 14.80 0.08
CA ASP A 218 0.35 15.15 -1.25
C ASP A 218 1.51 15.33 -2.23
N ALA A 219 2.63 15.91 -1.79
CA ALA A 219 3.83 16.04 -2.62
C ALA A 219 4.40 14.66 -3.00
N PHE A 220 4.39 13.69 -2.07
CA PHE A 220 4.84 12.33 -2.34
C PHE A 220 3.90 11.56 -3.28
N ARG A 221 2.58 11.80 -3.20
CA ARG A 221 1.62 11.16 -4.13
C ARG A 221 1.78 11.61 -5.58
N VAL A 222 2.29 12.82 -5.80
CA VAL A 222 2.55 13.35 -7.15
C VAL A 222 3.89 12.85 -7.73
N LEU A 223 4.73 12.20 -6.92
CA LEU A 223 5.98 11.61 -7.41
C LEU A 223 5.68 10.38 -8.26
N ASP A 224 5.65 10.58 -9.57
CA ASP A 224 5.56 9.52 -10.55
C ASP A 224 6.92 8.83 -10.76
N VAL A 225 6.92 7.75 -11.55
CA VAL A 225 8.14 7.01 -11.90
C VAL A 225 9.18 7.93 -12.55
N THR A 226 8.76 8.94 -13.31
CA THR A 226 9.70 9.88 -13.94
C THR A 226 10.34 10.81 -12.92
N ALA A 227 9.57 11.39 -12.00
CA ALA A 227 10.10 12.21 -10.90
C ALA A 227 11.03 11.41 -10.00
N LEU A 228 10.70 10.15 -9.72
CA LEU A 228 11.58 9.25 -8.96
C LEU A 228 12.89 8.95 -9.70
N LYS A 229 12.85 8.75 -11.03
CA LYS A 229 14.07 8.60 -11.85
C LYS A 229 14.91 9.88 -11.82
N VAL A 230 14.30 11.05 -11.93
CA VAL A 230 14.98 12.34 -11.84
C VAL A 230 15.63 12.52 -10.45
N LEU A 231 14.91 12.19 -9.38
CA LEU A 231 15.44 12.25 -8.02
C LEU A 231 16.63 11.28 -7.85
N GLY A 232 16.50 10.06 -8.36
CA GLY A 232 17.59 9.07 -8.35
C GLY A 232 18.80 9.51 -9.16
N HIS A 233 18.62 10.25 -10.25
CA HIS A 233 19.72 10.85 -11.01
C HIS A 233 20.38 12.01 -10.24
N ILE A 234 19.59 12.88 -9.60
CA ILE A 234 20.13 13.98 -8.78
C ILE A 234 20.95 13.44 -7.61
N LEU A 235 20.45 12.42 -6.92
CA LEU A 235 21.15 11.81 -5.78
C LEU A 235 22.47 11.15 -6.21
N ARG A 236 22.48 10.40 -7.31
CA ARG A 236 23.71 9.81 -7.85
C ARG A 236 24.73 10.86 -8.29
N LYS A 237 24.27 11.92 -8.96
CA LYS A 237 25.14 13.01 -9.38
C LYS A 237 25.78 13.75 -8.19
N ASP A 238 25.03 13.96 -7.11
CA ASP A 238 25.56 14.58 -5.89
C ASP A 238 26.56 13.66 -5.16
N GLU A 239 26.40 12.34 -5.25
CA GLU A 239 27.34 11.34 -4.71
C GLU A 239 28.63 11.29 -5.53
N GLU A 240 28.54 11.22 -6.87
CA GLU A 240 29.68 11.29 -7.79
C GLU A 240 30.47 12.59 -7.60
N ALA A 241 29.78 13.71 -7.40
CA ALA A 241 30.43 14.99 -7.13
C ALA A 241 31.20 15.02 -5.80
N ARG A 242 30.76 14.27 -4.77
CA ARG A 242 31.52 14.14 -3.52
C ARG A 242 32.79 13.31 -3.72
N TYR A 243 32.69 12.22 -4.48
CA TYR A 243 33.83 11.36 -4.78
C TYR A 243 34.95 12.11 -5.52
N LEU A 244 34.60 13.00 -6.45
CA LEU A 244 35.58 13.84 -7.15
C LEU A 244 36.28 14.84 -6.22
N VAL A 245 35.57 15.40 -5.24
CA VAL A 245 36.19 16.31 -4.25
C VAL A 245 37.14 15.56 -3.33
N GLU A 246 36.78 14.36 -2.88
CA GLU A 246 37.65 13.52 -2.05
C GLU A 246 38.94 13.11 -2.80
N GLN A 247 38.82 12.76 -4.09
CA GLN A 247 39.98 12.41 -4.91
C GLN A 247 40.93 13.59 -5.15
N ASP A 248 40.41 14.80 -5.30
CA ASP A 248 41.23 16.02 -5.42
C ASP A 248 41.92 16.37 -4.09
N GLU A 249 41.29 16.12 -2.94
CA GLU A 249 41.90 16.32 -1.62
C GLU A 249 43.05 15.33 -1.36
N GLU A 250 42.87 14.04 -1.67
CA GLU A 250 43.95 13.03 -1.57
C GLU A 250 45.14 13.35 -2.49
N ARG A 251 44.89 13.92 -3.67
CA ARG A 251 45.97 14.32 -4.60
C ARG A 251 46.78 15.52 -4.09
N ILE A 252 46.18 16.42 -3.33
CA ILE A 252 46.86 17.59 -2.76
C ILE A 252 47.66 17.20 -1.52
N GLU A 253 47.19 16.26 -0.70
CA GLU A 253 47.92 15.78 0.49
C GLU A 253 49.11 14.87 0.14
N GLY A 254 49.08 14.16 -1.00
CA GLY A 254 50.18 13.31 -1.47
C GLY A 254 51.44 14.04 -1.98
N LEU A 255 51.42 15.37 -2.11
CA LEU A 255 52.55 16.17 -2.66
C LEU A 255 53.37 16.93 -1.60
N SER A 256 53.10 16.76 -0.30
CA SER A 256 53.66 17.61 0.74
C SER A 256 54.27 16.88 1.95
N ILE A 257 55.01 15.80 1.74
CA ILE A 257 56.10 15.42 2.68
C ILE A 257 57.28 14.91 1.83
N PRO A 258 58.36 15.70 1.66
CA PRO A 258 59.63 15.16 1.20
C PRO A 258 60.10 14.14 2.25
N GLN A 259 59.83 12.88 1.98
CA GLN A 259 60.34 11.75 2.74
C GLN A 259 61.86 11.74 2.54
N VAL A 260 62.59 12.22 3.55
CA VAL A 260 64.05 12.10 3.63
C VAL A 260 64.38 10.61 3.58
N GLN A 261 64.98 10.22 2.47
CA GLN A 261 65.24 8.85 2.07
C GLN A 261 66.68 8.50 2.47
N ASP A 262 66.85 7.93 3.67
CA ASP A 262 68.08 7.22 4.04
C ASP A 262 67.91 5.73 3.73
N HIS A 263 68.49 5.31 2.61
CA HIS A 263 68.83 3.91 2.27
C HIS A 263 70.20 3.58 2.91
N PRO A 264 70.53 2.34 3.33
CA PRO A 264 70.64 1.21 2.39
C PRO A 264 70.40 -0.22 2.94
N GLY A 265 70.06 -1.16 2.05
CA GLY A 265 70.21 -2.59 2.30
C GLY A 265 69.49 -3.50 1.30
N PRO A 266 70.20 -4.31 0.48
CA PRO A 266 69.59 -5.20 -0.50
C PRO A 266 69.37 -6.59 0.11
N SER A 267 68.11 -6.98 0.33
CA SER A 267 67.73 -8.36 0.67
C SER A 267 66.63 -8.84 -0.27
N THR A 268 67.10 -9.46 -1.34
CA THR A 268 66.67 -10.77 -1.87
C THR A 268 65.29 -11.32 -1.53
N LEU A 269 64.58 -11.71 -2.60
CA LEU A 269 63.70 -12.88 -2.73
C LEU A 269 62.48 -12.96 -1.81
N SER A 270 61.28 -12.86 -2.41
CA SER A 270 60.36 -14.01 -2.54
C SER A 270 59.10 -13.60 -3.33
N GLN A 271 58.88 -14.24 -4.48
CA GLN A 271 57.58 -14.31 -5.13
C GLN A 271 56.70 -15.30 -4.36
N PRO A 272 55.43 -15.01 -4.07
CA PRO A 272 54.47 -16.05 -3.74
C PRO A 272 53.79 -16.53 -5.03
N THR A 273 54.03 -17.80 -5.33
CA THR A 273 53.24 -18.61 -6.26
C THR A 273 51.77 -18.56 -5.89
N ARG A 274 50.94 -18.33 -6.92
CA ARG A 274 49.49 -18.38 -6.88
C ARG A 274 49.06 -19.84 -6.98
N ASP A 275 49.01 -20.52 -5.84
CA ASP A 275 48.34 -21.82 -5.74
C ASP A 275 46.84 -21.62 -5.55
N GLY A 276 46.09 -22.11 -6.54
CA GLY A 276 44.66 -22.31 -6.41
C GLY A 276 44.40 -23.40 -5.38
N ASN A 277 43.69 -23.04 -4.31
CA ASN A 277 43.18 -24.01 -3.37
C ASN A 277 41.66 -23.87 -3.24
N HIS A 278 41.03 -24.98 -3.58
CA HIS A 278 39.63 -25.29 -3.44
C HIS A 278 39.14 -25.02 -2.01
N ARG A 279 37.95 -24.43 -1.90
CA ARG A 279 37.21 -24.26 -0.65
C ARG A 279 36.07 -25.28 -0.62
N PRO A 280 36.17 -26.41 0.10
CA PRO A 280 35.01 -27.13 0.58
C PRO A 280 34.52 -26.43 1.84
N THR A 281 33.34 -25.85 1.78
CA THR A 281 32.66 -25.30 2.95
C THR A 281 32.00 -26.46 3.68
N THR A 282 32.64 -26.94 4.75
CA THR A 282 32.07 -27.87 5.72
C THR A 282 31.12 -27.14 6.69
N PRO A 283 29.97 -27.72 7.05
CA PRO A 283 29.05 -27.14 8.03
C PRO A 283 29.52 -27.43 9.48
N PRO A 284 29.21 -26.55 10.45
CA PRO A 284 29.56 -26.79 11.86
C PRO A 284 28.61 -27.80 12.51
N SER A 285 29.19 -28.85 13.10
CA SER A 285 28.50 -29.81 13.96
C SER A 285 28.17 -29.21 15.34
N PRO A 286 27.10 -29.68 16.00
CA PRO A 286 26.60 -29.13 17.26
C PRO A 286 27.47 -29.54 18.47
N ARG A 287 27.56 -28.60 19.42
CA ARG A 287 28.30 -28.68 20.67
C ARG A 287 27.59 -29.63 21.66
N PRO A 288 28.28 -30.60 22.28
CA PRO A 288 27.70 -31.44 23.33
C PRO A 288 27.71 -30.71 24.68
N SER A 289 26.54 -30.59 25.30
CA SER A 289 26.39 -30.12 26.68
C SER A 289 26.58 -31.30 27.63
N SER A 290 27.64 -31.25 28.44
CA SER A 290 27.88 -32.21 29.52
C SER A 290 26.94 -32.01 30.71
N PRO A 291 26.68 -33.08 31.49
CA PRO A 291 25.80 -33.10 32.66
C PRO A 291 26.58 -32.86 33.96
N HIS A 292 25.96 -32.24 34.96
CA HIS A 292 26.15 -32.52 36.40
C HIS A 292 25.04 -31.79 37.19
N GLY A 293 24.21 -32.55 37.91
CA GLY A 293 23.22 -32.05 38.89
C GLY A 293 23.88 -31.77 40.24
N PRO A 294 23.24 -32.07 41.39
CA PRO A 294 21.81 -32.03 41.78
C PRO A 294 21.57 -30.86 42.77
N HIS A 295 20.36 -30.68 43.30
CA HIS A 295 20.03 -30.23 44.69
C HIS A 295 18.54 -29.82 44.78
N SER A 296 17.73 -30.71 45.34
CA SER A 296 16.56 -30.38 46.18
C SER A 296 17.08 -30.14 47.62
N PRO A 297 16.35 -29.52 48.58
CA PRO A 297 14.88 -29.49 48.71
C PRO A 297 14.29 -28.14 49.19
N THR A 298 12.96 -28.00 49.20
CA THR A 298 12.15 -27.76 50.43
C THR A 298 10.69 -27.45 50.05
N THR A 299 9.82 -28.28 50.61
CA THR A 299 8.40 -28.15 50.93
C THR A 299 7.84 -26.72 50.99
N GLN A 300 6.84 -26.41 50.15
CA GLN A 300 5.76 -25.50 50.56
C GLN A 300 4.44 -25.93 49.93
N THR A 301 3.60 -26.52 50.77
CA THR A 301 2.21 -26.89 50.53
C THR A 301 1.38 -25.64 50.23
N GLN A 302 0.86 -25.52 49.01
CA GLN A 302 -0.14 -24.53 48.65
C GLN A 302 -1.46 -25.24 48.31
N PRO A 303 -2.60 -24.86 48.90
CA PRO A 303 -3.88 -25.51 48.64
C PRO A 303 -4.41 -25.15 47.24
N GLN A 304 -4.73 -26.17 46.44
CA GLN A 304 -5.46 -26.02 45.18
C GLN A 304 -6.90 -25.56 45.42
N PRO A 305 -7.41 -24.57 44.68
CA PRO A 305 -8.84 -24.34 44.57
C PRO A 305 -9.45 -25.33 43.56
N ASN A 306 -10.54 -25.99 43.97
CA ASN A 306 -11.36 -26.90 43.17
C ASN A 306 -11.78 -26.26 41.82
N PRO A 307 -11.70 -26.99 40.69
CA PRO A 307 -12.32 -26.56 39.45
C PRO A 307 -13.84 -26.71 39.57
N VAL A 308 -14.54 -25.57 39.66
CA VAL A 308 -15.99 -25.49 39.49
C VAL A 308 -16.29 -25.63 38.00
N HIS A 309 -16.90 -26.74 37.62
CA HIS A 309 -17.46 -26.92 36.28
C HIS A 309 -18.57 -25.87 36.02
N PRO A 310 -18.56 -25.16 34.88
CA PRO A 310 -19.70 -24.36 34.48
C PRO A 310 -20.87 -25.26 34.08
N PRO A 311 -22.12 -24.88 34.41
CA PRO A 311 -23.31 -25.63 33.98
C PRO A 311 -23.48 -25.58 32.45
N PRO A 312 -24.09 -26.62 31.85
CA PRO A 312 -24.33 -26.66 30.41
C PRO A 312 -25.31 -25.55 29.97
N PRO A 313 -25.12 -24.99 28.76
CA PRO A 313 -26.04 -23.99 28.21
C PRO A 313 -27.40 -24.62 27.89
N PRO A 314 -28.51 -23.86 28.01
CA PRO A 314 -29.83 -24.33 27.65
C PRO A 314 -29.94 -24.60 26.15
N THR A 315 -30.54 -25.74 25.82
CA THR A 315 -30.84 -26.17 24.46
C THR A 315 -31.79 -25.17 23.76
N PRO A 316 -31.52 -24.78 22.50
CA PRO A 316 -32.47 -23.99 21.73
C PRO A 316 -33.70 -24.85 21.35
N PRO A 317 -34.91 -24.26 21.26
CA PRO A 317 -36.11 -25.00 20.90
C PRO A 317 -36.06 -25.48 19.45
N THR A 318 -36.26 -26.79 19.31
CA THR A 318 -36.50 -27.51 18.05
C THR A 318 -37.68 -26.89 17.31
N SER A 319 -37.40 -26.04 16.32
CA SER A 319 -38.42 -25.60 15.36
C SER A 319 -38.51 -26.64 14.26
N GLN A 320 -39.57 -27.46 14.33
CA GLN A 320 -39.98 -28.35 13.25
C GLN A 320 -40.43 -27.50 12.05
N LEU A 321 -39.68 -27.57 10.95
CA LEU A 321 -40.10 -27.07 9.65
C LEU A 321 -40.90 -28.16 8.95
N SER A 322 -42.22 -27.97 8.88
CA SER A 322 -43.06 -28.63 7.86
C SER A 322 -43.10 -27.76 6.60
N PRO A 323 -43.11 -28.35 5.39
CA PRO A 323 -43.16 -27.62 4.14
C PRO A 323 -44.60 -27.21 3.82
N GLN A 324 -44.84 -25.91 3.59
CA GLN A 324 -46.05 -25.41 2.95
C GLN A 324 -45.71 -24.67 1.65
N HIS A 325 -46.49 -25.00 0.64
CA HIS A 325 -46.56 -24.44 -0.72
C HIS A 325 -46.68 -22.90 -0.75
N PRO A 326 -46.24 -22.25 -1.84
CA PRO A 326 -46.44 -20.82 -2.03
C PRO A 326 -47.76 -20.53 -2.76
N ASP A 327 -48.56 -19.62 -2.20
CA ASP A 327 -49.57 -18.86 -2.95
C ASP A 327 -49.48 -17.37 -2.61
N VAL A 328 -49.11 -16.62 -3.65
CA VAL A 328 -49.62 -15.32 -4.11
C VAL A 328 -50.11 -14.26 -3.09
N ALA A 329 -49.58 -13.05 -3.31
CA ALA A 329 -50.17 -11.70 -3.16
C ALA A 329 -49.90 -10.84 -1.90
N THR A 330 -49.14 -9.78 -2.20
CA THR A 330 -49.42 -8.36 -1.94
C THR A 330 -49.05 -7.71 -0.60
N LYS A 331 -48.28 -6.62 -0.77
CA LYS A 331 -48.33 -5.33 -0.04
C LYS A 331 -47.92 -5.35 1.44
N ASN A 332 -46.77 -4.75 1.76
CA ASN A 332 -46.74 -3.37 2.28
C ASN A 332 -45.35 -2.88 2.74
N VAL A 333 -45.07 -1.62 2.35
CA VAL A 333 -44.42 -0.55 3.11
C VAL A 333 -42.97 -0.77 3.58
N SER A 334 -42.05 -0.46 2.68
CA SER A 334 -40.66 -0.12 3.01
C SER A 334 -40.58 1.38 3.36
N THR A 335 -40.27 1.69 4.62
CA THR A 335 -39.92 3.05 5.06
C THR A 335 -38.42 3.07 5.33
N CYS A 336 -37.63 3.31 4.30
CA CYS A 336 -36.21 3.64 4.43
C CYS A 336 -36.05 5.15 4.29
N VAL A 337 -35.59 5.78 5.37
CA VAL A 337 -35.21 7.19 5.43
C VAL A 337 -34.00 7.40 4.53
N ALA A 338 -34.23 7.88 3.31
CA ALA A 338 -33.20 8.36 2.41
C ALA A 338 -32.84 9.80 2.81
N ASN A 339 -31.71 9.98 3.48
CA ASN A 339 -31.09 11.29 3.61
C ASN A 339 -30.42 11.66 2.28
N ALA A 340 -31.09 12.53 1.53
CA ALA A 340 -30.60 13.15 0.31
C ALA A 340 -29.39 14.05 0.59
N LEU A 341 -28.20 13.60 0.21
CA LEU A 341 -27.05 14.46 -0.03
C LEU A 341 -26.99 14.76 -1.53
N LYS A 342 -27.61 15.87 -1.89
CA LYS A 342 -27.49 16.54 -3.19
C LYS A 342 -26.02 16.98 -3.37
N PRO A 343 -25.28 16.53 -4.39
CA PRO A 343 -23.99 17.15 -4.71
C PRO A 343 -24.22 18.57 -5.28
N PRO A 344 -23.33 19.54 -4.99
CA PRO A 344 -23.43 20.87 -5.57
C PRO A 344 -23.06 20.81 -7.05
N VAL A 345 -23.95 21.37 -7.88
CA VAL A 345 -23.71 21.64 -9.30
C VAL A 345 -22.76 22.83 -9.37
N ASP A 346 -21.47 22.58 -9.47
CA ASP A 346 -20.48 23.61 -9.78
C ASP A 346 -20.25 23.72 -11.29
N LYS A 347 -20.23 24.96 -11.72
CA LYS A 347 -20.30 25.45 -13.09
C LYS A 347 -19.06 25.03 -13.88
N LEU A 348 -19.27 24.31 -14.97
CA LEU A 348 -18.28 24.09 -16.02
C LEU A 348 -17.83 25.43 -16.62
N ILE A 349 -16.53 25.68 -16.59
CA ILE A 349 -15.85 26.78 -17.27
C ILE A 349 -15.57 26.30 -18.71
N PRO A 350 -15.93 27.05 -19.77
CA PRO A 350 -15.64 26.64 -21.13
C PRO A 350 -14.15 26.84 -21.43
N ALA A 351 -13.48 25.77 -21.89
CA ALA A 351 -12.14 25.84 -22.46
C ALA A 351 -12.22 26.40 -23.88
N SER A 352 -11.75 27.63 -24.08
CA SER A 352 -11.58 28.23 -25.41
C SER A 352 -10.35 27.63 -26.11
N SER A 353 -10.56 26.90 -27.19
CA SER A 353 -9.52 26.51 -28.15
C SER A 353 -9.14 27.72 -29.02
N VAL A 354 -7.86 28.09 -29.01
CA VAL A 354 -7.27 29.03 -29.98
C VAL A 354 -6.18 28.28 -30.72
N SER A 355 -6.51 27.83 -31.93
CA SER A 355 -5.55 27.30 -32.90
C SER A 355 -4.84 28.47 -33.59
N LYS A 356 -3.52 28.52 -33.47
CA LYS A 356 -2.66 29.37 -34.32
C LYS A 356 -1.46 28.55 -34.78
N GLN A 357 -1.51 28.23 -36.06
CA GLN A 357 -0.44 27.69 -36.89
C GLN A 357 0.67 28.75 -37.02
N VAL A 358 1.89 28.45 -36.57
CA VAL A 358 3.08 29.28 -36.83
C VAL A 358 4.32 28.39 -37.00
N ASP A 359 4.97 28.62 -38.14
CA ASP A 359 6.27 28.20 -38.67
C ASP A 359 7.33 27.61 -37.72
N ALA A 360 7.89 26.48 -38.17
CA ALA A 360 8.70 25.54 -37.40
C ALA A 360 10.16 25.96 -37.10
N GLU A 361 10.64 27.14 -37.48
CA GLU A 361 12.08 27.49 -37.31
C GLU A 361 12.40 28.51 -36.20
N ARG A 362 11.42 28.97 -35.40
CA ARG A 362 11.65 29.78 -34.17
C ARG A 362 11.40 29.04 -32.85
N VAL A 363 11.17 27.73 -32.90
CA VAL A 363 10.59 26.93 -31.79
C VAL A 363 11.56 26.64 -30.64
N THR A 364 12.88 26.71 -30.80
CA THR A 364 13.80 26.27 -29.73
C THR A 364 14.10 27.33 -28.65
N LYS A 365 13.95 28.63 -28.94
CA LYS A 365 14.19 29.69 -27.94
C LYS A 365 12.93 30.13 -27.17
N VAL A 366 11.74 30.00 -27.77
CA VAL A 366 10.46 30.38 -27.12
C VAL A 366 9.97 29.28 -26.17
N THR A 367 10.24 28.01 -26.46
CA THR A 367 9.84 26.86 -25.64
C THR A 367 10.51 26.87 -24.26
N HIS A 368 11.79 27.22 -24.14
CA HIS A 368 12.45 27.30 -22.83
C HIS A 368 11.89 28.40 -21.91
N HIS A 369 11.48 29.54 -22.48
CA HIS A 369 10.89 30.63 -21.68
C HIS A 369 9.45 30.32 -21.27
N ARG A 370 8.67 29.64 -22.14
CA ARG A 370 7.29 29.23 -21.86
C ARG A 370 7.23 28.05 -20.88
N LEU A 371 8.14 27.07 -20.97
CA LEU A 371 8.28 26.01 -19.97
C LEU A 371 8.68 26.57 -18.60
N ARG A 372 9.63 27.53 -18.55
CA ARG A 372 9.99 28.21 -17.29
C ARG A 372 8.82 28.99 -16.71
N LYS A 373 7.98 29.63 -17.52
CA LYS A 373 6.77 30.32 -17.01
C LYS A 373 5.70 29.33 -16.53
N SER A 374 5.50 28.21 -17.23
CA SER A 374 4.51 27.18 -16.86
C SER A 374 4.90 26.44 -15.57
N ILE A 375 6.17 26.08 -15.41
CA ILE A 375 6.67 25.46 -14.16
C ILE A 375 6.57 26.46 -13.00
N ASN A 376 6.79 27.75 -13.25
CA ASN A 376 6.66 28.80 -12.24
C ASN A 376 5.21 29.11 -11.84
N SER A 377 4.21 28.89 -12.71
CA SER A 377 2.80 29.11 -12.37
C SER A 377 2.14 27.89 -11.72
N SER A 378 2.51 26.66 -12.12
CA SER A 378 1.86 25.45 -11.63
C SER A 378 2.36 24.98 -10.26
N PHE A 379 3.54 25.43 -9.81
CA PHE A 379 4.13 24.99 -8.54
C PHE A 379 4.61 26.15 -7.64
N PRO A 380 3.71 27.05 -7.19
CA PRO A 380 4.07 28.14 -6.28
C PRO A 380 4.69 27.64 -4.96
N ASN A 381 4.34 26.43 -4.54
CA ASN A 381 4.89 25.78 -3.36
C ASN A 381 6.33 25.28 -3.55
N LEU A 382 6.70 24.83 -4.76
CA LEU A 382 8.07 24.38 -5.06
C LEU A 382 9.05 25.55 -5.01
N ARG A 383 8.63 26.76 -5.41
CA ARG A 383 9.45 27.98 -5.29
C ARG A 383 9.67 28.39 -3.84
N ARG A 384 8.66 28.23 -2.97
CA ARG A 384 8.83 28.42 -1.52
C ARG A 384 9.76 27.37 -0.93
N LEU A 385 9.68 26.11 -1.38
CA LEU A 385 10.55 25.03 -0.92
C LEU A 385 12.01 25.25 -1.34
N LEU A 386 12.25 25.55 -2.62
CA LEU A 386 13.57 25.91 -3.15
C LEU A 386 14.15 27.15 -2.45
N GLY A 387 13.31 28.16 -2.16
CA GLY A 387 13.69 29.32 -1.36
C GLY A 387 14.16 28.93 0.04
N LYS A 388 13.42 28.05 0.74
CA LYS A 388 13.82 27.51 2.05
C LYS A 388 15.13 26.73 1.98
N VAL A 389 15.31 25.88 0.96
CA VAL A 389 16.54 25.09 0.78
C VAL A 389 17.75 25.98 0.51
N VAL A 390 17.62 27.00 -0.35
CA VAL A 390 18.69 27.98 -0.60
C VAL A 390 19.04 28.75 0.67
N MET A 391 18.05 29.17 1.46
CA MET A 391 18.28 29.90 2.70
C MET A 391 18.97 29.03 3.77
N ILE A 392 18.59 27.75 3.90
CA ILE A 392 19.28 26.77 4.76
C ILE A 392 20.73 26.56 4.30
N ARG A 393 20.98 26.36 3.00
CA ARG A 393 22.34 26.22 2.46
C ARG A 393 23.18 27.48 2.74
N MET A 394 22.58 28.66 2.64
CA MET A 394 23.23 29.94 2.92
C MET A 394 23.54 30.11 4.42
N MET A 395 22.63 29.72 5.32
CA MET A 395 22.89 29.70 6.77
C MET A 395 24.01 28.72 7.12
N ILE A 396 24.00 27.50 6.57
CA ILE A 396 25.06 26.51 6.81
C ILE A 396 26.42 27.03 6.30
N ARG A 397 26.44 27.71 5.16
CA ARG A 397 27.65 28.34 4.61
C ARG A 397 28.14 29.47 5.52
N LEU A 398 27.26 30.34 6.00
CA LEU A 398 27.61 31.42 6.94
C LEU A 398 28.14 30.86 8.28
N GLU A 399 27.53 29.80 8.80
CA GLU A 399 27.96 29.13 10.03
C GLU A 399 29.36 28.50 9.86
N ARG A 400 29.64 27.89 8.69
CA ARG A 400 30.98 27.38 8.36
C ARG A 400 32.02 28.48 8.24
N GLU A 401 31.70 29.59 7.55
CA GLU A 401 32.61 30.73 7.42
C GLU A 401 32.87 31.43 8.78
N ARG A 402 31.86 31.45 9.66
CA ARG A 402 32.00 31.90 11.05
C ARG A 402 32.97 31.03 11.84
N LYS A 403 32.83 29.70 11.75
CA LYS A 403 33.74 28.75 12.42
C LYS A 403 35.16 28.80 11.89
N ARG A 404 35.35 29.17 10.62
CA ARG A 404 36.68 29.34 9.99
C ARG A 404 37.37 30.67 10.34
N GLY A 405 36.76 31.51 11.19
CA GLY A 405 37.33 32.81 11.55
C GLY A 405 37.43 33.80 10.39
N ARG A 406 36.78 33.53 9.24
CA ARG A 406 36.86 34.34 8.02
C ARG A 406 35.83 35.47 7.97
N LEU A 407 34.81 35.46 8.84
CA LEU A 407 33.94 36.62 9.00
C LEU A 407 34.66 37.71 9.82
N LYS A 408 35.33 38.64 9.12
CA LYS A 408 35.67 39.95 9.71
C LYS A 408 34.38 40.58 10.20
N LYS A 409 34.34 41.11 11.44
CA LYS A 409 33.17 41.83 11.98
C LYS A 409 32.74 42.90 10.96
N TRP A 410 31.60 42.70 10.32
CA TRP A 410 30.92 43.76 9.59
C TRP A 410 30.28 44.65 10.66
N HIS A 411 30.77 45.87 10.78
CA HIS A 411 30.30 46.87 11.73
C HIS A 411 29.34 47.84 11.06
#